data_AF-A0A6G6YFA6-F1
#
_entry.id   AF-A0A6G6YFA6-F1
#
_cell.length_a   1.000
_cell.length_b   1.000
_cell.length_c   1.000
_cell.angle_alpha   90.00
_cell.angle_beta   90.00
_cell.angle_gamma   90.00
#
_symmetry.space_group_name_H-M   'P 1'
#
loop_
_entity.id
_entity.type
_entity.pdbx_description
1 polymer ?
#
loop_
_entity_poly.entity_id
_entity_poly.type
_entity_poly.pdbx_seq_one_letter_code
_entity_poly.pdbx_strand_id
1 'polypeptide(L)'
;MEKSKEYSLSNVSKGYLPQFSVNAQATYQSDVTSLGIKLPGFEIDKISKDQYRVYGELNQILYDGGIIKNKKESIKTEKEADVAFMEVKLYQLKNQIEELFFGILVLNKKLDQNIIYQKDL
;
A
#
# COMPACT_ATOMS: atom_id res chain seq x y z
N MET A 1 8.63 9.14 8.87
CA MET A 1 7.95 9.54 7.61
C MET A 1 8.86 9.31 6.40
N GLU A 2 10.13 9.74 6.45
CA GLU A 2 11.16 9.49 5.43
C GLU A 2 11.29 8.00 5.02
N LYS A 3 11.53 7.11 5.98
CA LYS A 3 11.67 5.66 5.73
C LYS A 3 10.46 5.05 5.04
N SER A 4 9.24 5.51 5.38
CA SER A 4 8.02 5.01 4.74
C SER A 4 7.93 5.45 3.28
N LYS A 5 8.34 6.68 2.95
CA LYS A 5 8.50 7.16 1.57
C LYS A 5 9.49 6.28 0.80
N GLU A 6 10.66 6.04 1.39
CA GLU A 6 11.72 5.23 0.78
C GLU A 6 11.26 3.80 0.52
N TYR A 7 10.55 3.17 1.47
CA TYR A 7 9.99 1.85 1.27
C TYR A 7 8.94 1.82 0.15
N SER A 8 8.05 2.80 0.09
CA SER A 8 7.05 2.90 -0.99
C SER A 8 7.71 3.11 -2.36
N LEU A 9 8.68 4.02 -2.46
CA LEU A 9 9.43 4.27 -3.70
C LEU A 9 10.26 3.07 -4.13
N SER A 10 10.90 2.38 -3.17
CA SER A 10 11.64 1.15 -3.41
C SER A 10 10.71 0.06 -3.92
N ASN A 11 9.55 -0.14 -3.30
CA ASN A 11 8.60 -1.16 -3.69
C ASN A 11 8.05 -0.92 -5.11
N VAL A 12 7.74 0.33 -5.46
CA VAL A 12 7.34 0.69 -6.83
C VAL A 12 8.50 0.51 -7.82
N SER A 13 9.74 0.79 -7.42
CA SER A 13 10.93 0.56 -8.25
C SER A 13 11.14 -0.91 -8.59
N LYS A 14 10.76 -1.82 -7.68
CA LYS A 14 10.84 -3.27 -7.92
C LYS A 14 9.90 -3.75 -9.03
N GLY A 15 8.97 -2.93 -9.51
CA GLY A 15 8.08 -3.28 -10.62
C GLY A 15 8.81 -3.63 -11.93
N TYR A 16 10.03 -3.14 -12.15
CA TYR A 16 10.86 -3.52 -13.31
C TYR A 16 11.78 -4.73 -13.06
N LEU A 17 11.84 -5.23 -11.81
CA LEU A 17 12.66 -6.39 -11.52
C LEU A 17 11.97 -7.66 -12.06
N PRO A 18 12.77 -8.64 -12.52
CA PRO A 18 12.22 -9.93 -12.90
C PRO A 18 11.56 -10.62 -11.70
N GLN A 19 10.38 -11.17 -11.92
CA GLN A 19 9.63 -11.96 -10.95
C GLN A 19 9.65 -13.42 -11.36
N PHE A 20 10.14 -14.28 -10.47
CA PHE A 20 10.17 -15.72 -10.67
C PHE A 20 9.05 -16.38 -9.88
N SER A 21 8.33 -17.33 -10.49
CA SER A 21 7.32 -18.14 -9.82
C SER A 21 7.43 -19.60 -10.24
N VAL A 22 7.00 -20.51 -9.35
CA VAL A 22 6.88 -21.94 -9.64
C VAL A 22 5.44 -22.33 -9.40
N ASN A 23 4.82 -22.97 -10.40
CA ASN A 23 3.42 -23.30 -10.39
C ASN A 23 3.26 -24.81 -10.60
N ALA A 24 2.27 -25.39 -9.92
CA ALA A 24 1.87 -26.78 -10.06
C ALA A 24 0.34 -26.85 -10.16
N GLN A 25 -0.17 -27.69 -11.06
CA GLN A 25 -1.59 -27.87 -11.32
C GLN A 25 -1.91 -29.36 -11.48
N ALA A 26 -3.00 -29.80 -10.86
CA ALA A 26 -3.60 -31.11 -11.06
C ALA A 26 -5.07 -30.92 -11.45
N THR A 27 -5.50 -31.54 -12.55
CA THR A 27 -6.87 -31.41 -13.06
C THR A 27 -7.41 -32.76 -13.48
N TYR A 28 -8.67 -33.03 -13.13
CA TYR A 28 -9.44 -34.17 -13.61
C TYR A 28 -10.47 -33.69 -14.64
N GLN A 29 -10.44 -34.26 -15.85
CA GLN A 29 -11.40 -33.95 -16.91
C GLN A 29 -12.33 -35.13 -17.17
N SER A 30 -13.64 -34.91 -16.97
CA SER A 30 -14.67 -35.94 -17.11
C SER A 30 -14.78 -36.47 -18.54
N ASP A 31 -14.67 -35.58 -19.52
CA ASP A 31 -14.76 -35.87 -20.96
C ASP A 31 -13.42 -35.58 -21.66
N VAL A 32 -12.77 -36.64 -22.11
CA VAL A 32 -11.53 -36.59 -22.89
C VAL A 32 -11.84 -36.92 -24.35
N THR A 33 -11.32 -36.13 -25.29
CA THR A 33 -11.55 -36.33 -26.72
C THR A 33 -10.99 -37.68 -27.16
N SER A 34 -11.86 -38.58 -27.58
CA SER A 34 -11.47 -39.80 -28.30
C SER A 34 -11.64 -39.56 -29.80
N LEU A 35 -10.59 -39.78 -30.60
CA LEU A 35 -10.76 -39.87 -32.05
C LEU A 35 -11.63 -41.08 -32.36
N GLY A 36 -12.83 -40.85 -32.94
CA GLY A 36 -13.79 -41.90 -33.28
C GLY A 36 -13.37 -42.79 -34.46
N ILE A 37 -12.07 -42.83 -34.80
CA ILE A 37 -11.53 -43.57 -35.96
C ILE A 37 -10.88 -44.84 -35.42
N LYS A 38 -11.47 -46.00 -35.71
CA LYS A 38 -10.87 -47.31 -35.43
C LYS A 38 -10.10 -47.76 -36.69
N LEU A 39 -8.78 -47.70 -36.65
CA LEU A 39 -7.93 -48.29 -37.70
C LEU A 39 -7.64 -49.75 -37.33
N PRO A 40 -7.90 -50.74 -38.20
CA PRO A 40 -7.59 -52.13 -37.91
C PRO A 40 -6.08 -52.28 -37.66
N GLY A 41 -5.71 -52.76 -36.47
CA GLY A 41 -4.31 -52.91 -36.04
C GLY A 41 -3.72 -51.74 -35.24
N PHE A 42 -4.47 -50.64 -35.03
CA PHE A 42 -4.05 -49.50 -34.21
C PHE A 42 -5.12 -49.15 -33.17
N GLU A 43 -4.82 -49.36 -31.89
CA GLU A 43 -5.59 -48.78 -30.79
C GLU A 43 -5.13 -47.34 -30.55
N ILE A 44 -6.04 -46.39 -30.70
CA ILE A 44 -5.78 -44.99 -30.33
C ILE A 44 -6.12 -44.87 -28.86
N ASP A 45 -5.09 -44.76 -28.01
CA ASP A 45 -5.26 -44.61 -26.58
C ASP A 45 -6.02 -43.32 -26.24
N LYS A 46 -7.02 -43.44 -25.37
CA LYS A 46 -7.70 -42.28 -24.79
C LYS A 46 -6.70 -41.50 -23.93
N ILE A 47 -6.69 -40.19 -24.10
CA ILE A 47 -5.96 -39.29 -23.21
C ILE A 47 -6.43 -39.52 -21.77
N SER A 48 -5.49 -39.57 -20.82
CA SER A 48 -5.76 -39.70 -19.40
C SER A 48 -6.72 -38.60 -18.93
N LYS A 49 -7.68 -38.97 -18.06
CA LYS A 49 -8.57 -38.00 -17.41
C LYS A 49 -7.84 -37.12 -16.39
N ASP A 50 -6.75 -37.64 -15.85
CA ASP A 50 -5.86 -36.90 -14.95
C ASP A 50 -4.77 -36.20 -15.73
N GLN A 51 -4.60 -34.90 -15.49
CA GLN A 51 -3.51 -34.09 -16.03
C GLN A 51 -2.77 -33.39 -14.88
N TYR A 52 -1.44 -33.43 -14.96
CA TYR A 52 -0.55 -32.75 -14.02
C TYR A 52 0.41 -31.85 -14.78
N ARG A 53 0.64 -30.64 -14.28
CA ARG A 53 1.58 -29.68 -14.85
C ARG A 53 2.41 -29.04 -13.74
N VAL A 54 3.72 -28.99 -13.92
CA VAL A 54 4.64 -28.24 -13.06
C VAL A 54 5.55 -27.40 -13.96
N TYR A 55 5.67 -26.10 -13.66
CA TYR A 55 6.46 -25.18 -14.48
C TYR A 55 6.95 -23.98 -13.68
N GLY A 56 8.07 -23.39 -14.11
CA GLY A 56 8.57 -22.11 -13.61
C GLY A 56 8.29 -20.99 -14.61
N GLU A 57 7.92 -19.82 -14.14
CA GLU A 57 7.74 -18.62 -14.95
C GLU A 57 8.71 -17.52 -14.52
N LEU A 58 9.29 -16.82 -15.50
CA LEU A 58 10.06 -15.60 -15.30
C LEU A 58 9.36 -14.45 -16.03
N ASN A 59 8.82 -13.49 -15.28
CA ASN A 59 8.10 -12.34 -15.81
C ASN A 59 8.89 -11.06 -15.54
N GLN A 60 9.25 -10.33 -16.60
CA GLN A 60 9.93 -9.03 -16.48
C GLN A 60 9.26 -7.99 -17.37
N ILE A 61 8.91 -6.85 -16.78
CA ILE A 61 8.38 -5.70 -17.52
C ILE A 61 9.54 -4.99 -18.22
N LEU A 62 9.49 -4.91 -19.56
CA LEU A 62 10.48 -4.18 -20.36
C LEU A 62 10.08 -2.71 -20.57
N TYR A 63 8.79 -2.47 -20.79
CA TYR A 63 8.22 -1.14 -20.96
C TYR A 63 6.77 -1.13 -20.51
N ASP A 64 6.39 -0.12 -19.74
CA ASP A 64 5.06 0.02 -19.10
C ASP A 64 4.39 1.36 -19.43
N GLY A 65 4.87 2.10 -20.45
CA GLY A 65 4.31 3.40 -20.79
C GLY A 65 4.55 4.50 -19.74
N GLY A 66 5.45 4.28 -18.77
CA GLY A 66 5.76 5.26 -17.71
C GLY A 66 4.90 5.14 -16.46
N ILE A 67 4.13 4.06 -16.30
CA ILE A 67 3.30 3.80 -15.11
C ILE A 67 4.14 3.85 -13.83
N ILE A 68 5.25 3.12 -13.77
CA ILE A 68 6.15 3.07 -12.61
C ILE A 68 6.75 4.46 -12.33
N LYS A 69 7.16 5.19 -13.38
CA LYS A 69 7.70 6.55 -13.25
C LYS A 69 6.66 7.49 -12.63
N ASN A 70 5.45 7.53 -13.18
CA ASN A 70 4.39 8.42 -12.73
C ASN A 70 3.94 8.06 -11.31
N LYS A 71 3.90 6.77 -10.97
CA LYS A 71 3.59 6.32 -9.61
C LYS A 71 4.64 6.76 -8.59
N LYS A 72 5.93 6.72 -8.94
CA LYS A 72 6.99 7.28 -8.08
C LYS A 72 6.82 8.77 -7.86
N GLU A 73 6.48 9.51 -8.91
CA GLU A 73 6.32 10.96 -8.82
C GLU A 73 5.10 11.32 -7.95
N SER A 74 3.98 10.64 -8.14
CA SER A 74 2.79 10.79 -7.29
C SER A 74 3.11 10.58 -5.81
N ILE A 75 3.86 9.52 -5.46
CA ILE A 75 4.26 9.23 -4.07
C ILE A 75 5.14 10.36 -3.49
N LYS A 76 6.01 10.97 -4.30
CA LYS A 76 6.85 12.09 -3.83
C LYS A 76 6.01 13.32 -3.55
N THR A 77 5.13 13.71 -4.48
CA THR A 77 4.26 14.89 -4.33
C THR A 77 3.29 14.72 -3.17
N GLU A 78 2.70 13.54 -3.01
CA GLU A 78 1.85 13.21 -1.86
C GLU A 78 2.63 13.36 -0.54
N LYS A 79 3.89 12.90 -0.52
CA LYS A 79 4.75 13.03 0.66
C LYS A 79 5.07 14.49 1.01
N GLU A 80 5.26 15.35 0.01
CA GLU A 80 5.49 16.78 0.22
C GLU A 80 4.25 17.45 0.81
N ALA A 81 3.06 17.13 0.31
CA ALA A 81 1.79 17.59 0.87
C ALA A 81 1.60 17.14 2.32
N ASP A 82 1.90 15.88 2.63
CA ASP A 82 1.86 15.37 4.01
C ASP A 82 2.75 16.16 4.97
N VAL A 83 3.95 16.53 4.52
CA VAL A 83 4.92 17.28 5.32
C VAL A 83 4.39 18.67 5.62
N ALA A 84 3.90 19.39 4.60
CA ALA A 84 3.30 20.70 4.79
C ALA A 84 2.07 20.64 5.72
N PHE A 85 1.23 19.61 5.57
CA PHE A 85 0.09 19.40 6.45
C PHE A 85 0.50 19.12 7.90
N MET A 86 1.56 18.34 8.11
CA MET A 86 2.11 18.08 9.45
C MET A 86 2.64 19.37 10.09
N GLU A 87 3.30 20.22 9.31
CA GLU A 87 3.78 21.52 9.78
C GLU A 87 2.63 22.44 10.20
N VAL A 88 1.56 22.54 9.39
CA VAL A 88 0.35 23.28 9.76
C VAL A 88 -0.26 22.76 11.07
N LYS A 89 -0.34 21.44 11.23
CA LYS A 89 -0.81 20.83 12.48
C LYS A 89 0.06 21.20 13.68
N LEU A 90 1.37 21.25 13.50
CA LEU A 90 2.29 21.65 14.56
C LEU A 90 2.07 23.11 14.98
N TYR A 91 1.86 24.02 14.03
CA TYR A 91 1.50 25.41 14.31
C TYR A 91 0.15 25.53 15.04
N GLN A 92 -0.86 24.77 14.63
CA GLN A 92 -2.15 24.75 15.31
C GLN A 92 -2.02 24.27 16.76
N LEU A 93 -1.24 23.22 17.00
CA LEU A 93 -0.97 22.72 18.35
C LEU A 93 -0.25 23.77 19.20
N LYS A 94 0.74 24.46 18.62
CA LYS A 94 1.43 25.57 19.31
C LYS A 94 0.44 26.65 19.76
N ASN A 95 -0.46 27.09 18.88
CA ASN A 95 -1.46 28.09 19.23
C ASN A 95 -2.38 27.61 20.36
N GLN A 96 -2.81 26.35 20.34
CA GLN A 96 -3.63 25.78 21.43
C GLN A 96 -2.90 25.79 22.77
N ILE A 97 -1.59 25.51 22.79
CA ILE A 97 -0.77 25.58 24.00
C ILE A 97 -0.66 27.02 24.50
N GLU A 98 -0.47 27.99 23.60
CA GLU A 98 -0.40 29.41 23.94
C GLU A 98 -1.73 29.91 24.52
N GLU A 99 -2.86 29.60 23.88
CA GLU A 99 -4.20 29.94 24.35
C GLU A 99 -4.47 29.35 25.75
N LEU A 100 -4.10 28.09 25.98
CA LEU A 100 -4.24 27.45 27.28
C LEU A 100 -3.37 28.14 28.35
N PHE A 101 -2.11 28.43 28.02
CA PHE A 101 -1.18 29.11 28.92
C PHE A 101 -1.69 30.49 29.34
N PHE A 102 -2.05 31.33 28.38
CA PHE A 102 -2.58 32.66 28.67
C PHE A 102 -3.95 32.60 29.35
N GLY A 103 -4.78 31.60 29.01
CA GLY A 103 -6.04 31.32 29.71
C GLY A 103 -5.83 31.07 31.20
N ILE A 104 -4.86 30.23 31.58
CA ILE A 104 -4.52 29.96 32.99
C ILE A 104 -4.01 31.24 33.68
N LEU A 105 -3.14 32.02 33.03
CA LEU A 105 -2.64 33.27 33.60
C LEU A 105 -3.77 34.28 33.88
N VAL A 106 -4.71 34.43 32.95
CA VAL A 106 -5.88 35.31 33.12
C VAL A 106 -6.76 34.83 34.28
N LEU A 107 -7.00 33.52 34.37
CA LEU A 107 -7.78 32.94 35.47
C LEU A 107 -7.12 33.20 36.83
N ASN A 108 -5.81 33.03 36.94
CA ASN A 108 -5.06 33.33 38.17
C ASN A 108 -5.19 34.81 38.57
N LYS A 109 -5.06 35.74 37.61
CA LYS A 109 -5.22 37.17 37.90
C LYS A 109 -6.64 37.56 38.31
N LYS A 110 -7.65 36.91 37.73
CA LYS A 110 -9.05 37.09 38.18
C LYS A 110 -9.26 36.58 39.61
N LEU A 111 -8.62 35.47 39.99
CA LEU A 111 -8.68 34.95 41.35
C LEU A 111 -8.03 35.92 42.35
N ASP A 112 -6.83 36.43 42.03
CA ASP A 112 -6.12 37.43 42.84
C ASP A 112 -6.99 38.70 43.04
N GLN A 113 -7.61 39.20 41.96
CA GLN A 113 -8.52 40.35 42.02
C GLN A 113 -9.74 40.07 42.90
N ASN A 114 -10.36 38.89 42.78
CA ASN A 114 -11.52 38.54 43.58
C ASN A 114 -11.20 38.50 45.09
N ILE A 115 -10.01 37.99 45.45
CA ILE A 115 -9.53 37.99 46.83
C ILE A 115 -9.37 39.42 47.37
N ILE A 116 -8.87 40.36 46.56
CA ILE A 116 -8.77 41.77 46.96
C ILE A 116 -10.17 42.36 47.18
N TYR A 117 -11.10 42.17 46.24
CA TYR A 117 -12.48 42.64 46.39
C TYR A 117 -13.17 42.11 47.66
N GLN A 118 -12.93 40.85 48.02
CA GLN A 118 -13.49 40.28 49.26
C GLN A 118 -12.88 40.86 50.54
N LYS A 119 -11.66 41.41 50.49
CA LYS A 119 -11.00 42.04 51.64
C LYS A 119 -11.43 43.48 51.86
N ASP A 120 -11.91 44.15 50.82
CA ASP A 120 -12.37 45.54 50.86
C ASP A 120 -13.87 45.66 51.26
N LEU A 121 -14.58 44.52 51.34
CA LEU A 121 -15.97 44.38 51.83
C LEU A 121 -16.00 44.09 53.33
#